data_AF-A0A2E8J495-F1
#
_entry.id   AF-A0A2E8J495-F1
#
_cell.length_a   1.000
_cell.length_b   1.000
_cell.length_c   1.000
_cell.angle_alpha   90.00
_cell.angle_beta   90.00
_cell.angle_gamma   90.00
#
_symmetry.space_group_name_H-M   'P 1'
#
loop_
_entity.id
_entity.type
_entity.pdbx_description
1 polymer ?
#
loop_
_entity_poly.entity_id
_entity_poly.type
_entity_poly.pdbx_seq_one_letter_code
_entity_poly.pdbx_strand_id
1 'polypeptide(L)'
;MLLGCRWVLDTLGAPIYDALIDRSGLHIGAPLCFIVGIMAMLLLAMNNNLATLSASIIIFFVCGTTLTTVISAEASHRGSRVFARYATAADLGALFGPVIGWSVYEFLNVPDLAFILGALLYTIGLLAALIAFRRPSTLGAHKE
;
A
#
# COMPACT_ATOMS: atom_id res chain seq x y z
N MET A 1 20.55 -3.83 -6.82
CA MET A 1 20.10 -2.64 -7.58
C MET A 1 18.64 -2.28 -7.34
N LEU A 2 17.69 -3.23 -7.34
CA LEU A 2 16.26 -2.94 -7.10
C LEU A 2 15.96 -2.20 -5.78
N LEU A 3 16.68 -2.49 -4.70
CA LEU A 3 16.55 -1.76 -3.43
C LEU A 3 16.94 -0.28 -3.55
N GLY A 4 17.89 0.07 -4.44
CA GLY A 4 18.27 1.45 -4.71
C GLY A 4 17.23 2.18 -5.56
N CYS A 5 16.58 1.48 -6.49
CA CYS A 5 15.46 2.01 -7.26
C CYS A 5 14.29 2.42 -6.36
N ARG A 6 14.08 1.70 -5.24
CA ARG A 6 13.08 2.09 -4.24
C ARG A 6 13.30 3.51 -3.73
N TRP A 7 14.52 3.86 -3.33
CA TRP A 7 14.84 5.21 -2.82
C TRP A 7 14.64 6.28 -3.88
N VAL A 8 14.98 5.97 -5.13
CA VAL A 8 14.76 6.88 -6.27
C VAL A 8 13.26 7.09 -6.50
N LEU A 9 12.45 6.03 -6.47
CA LEU A 9 10.99 6.09 -6.62
C LEU A 9 10.32 6.79 -5.43
N ASP A 10 10.78 6.53 -4.21
CA ASP A 10 10.30 7.17 -2.99
C ASP A 10 10.59 8.68 -3.01
N THR A 11 11.77 9.09 -3.51
CA THR A 11 12.18 10.50 -3.49
C THR A 11 11.65 11.30 -4.69
N LEU A 12 11.72 10.72 -5.90
CA LEU A 12 11.38 11.43 -7.15
C LEU A 12 9.96 11.12 -7.64
N GLY A 13 9.44 9.93 -7.33
CA GLY A 13 8.12 9.49 -7.78
C GLY A 13 7.00 9.98 -6.88
N ALA A 14 7.25 10.11 -5.58
CA ALA A 14 6.26 10.56 -4.59
C ALA A 14 5.45 11.80 -5.04
N PRO A 15 6.06 12.92 -5.50
CA PRO A 15 5.30 14.11 -5.90
C PRO A 15 4.39 13.87 -7.13
N ILE A 16 4.83 13.00 -8.05
CA ILE A 16 4.13 12.72 -9.30
C ILE A 16 2.93 11.82 -9.04
N TYR A 17 3.10 10.80 -8.20
CA TYR A 17 2.03 9.87 -7.86
C TYR A 17 0.96 10.54 -6.99
N ASP A 18 1.36 11.44 -6.08
CA ASP A 18 0.43 12.23 -5.25
C ASP A 18 -0.43 13.13 -6.14
N ALA A 19 0.17 13.84 -7.09
CA ALA A 19 -0.57 14.68 -8.04
C ALA A 19 -1.58 13.89 -8.91
N LEU A 20 -1.28 12.61 -9.19
CA LEU A 20 -2.18 11.74 -9.96
C LEU A 20 -3.38 11.26 -9.12
N ILE A 21 -3.17 10.96 -7.83
CA ILE A 21 -4.24 10.56 -6.91
C ILE A 21 -5.08 11.74 -6.46
N ASP A 22 -4.50 12.92 -6.27
CA ASP A 22 -5.25 14.14 -5.96
C ASP A 22 -6.31 14.44 -7.03
N ARG A 23 -6.03 14.14 -8.30
CA ARG A 23 -7.01 14.25 -9.39
C ARG A 23 -8.09 13.17 -9.39
N SER A 24 -7.74 11.96 -8.98
CA SER A 24 -8.66 10.79 -9.01
C SER A 24 -9.53 10.70 -7.74
N GLY A 25 -9.10 11.38 -6.68
CA GLY A 25 -9.72 11.37 -5.37
C GLY A 25 -9.31 10.13 -4.54
N LEU A 26 -9.14 10.37 -3.24
CA LEU A 26 -8.71 9.38 -2.25
C LEU A 26 -9.55 8.08 -2.25
N HIS A 27 -10.86 8.24 -2.48
CA HIS A 27 -11.85 7.16 -2.50
C HIS A 27 -11.69 6.16 -3.65
N ILE A 28 -11.03 6.53 -4.76
CA ILE A 28 -10.73 5.63 -5.89
C ILE A 28 -9.25 5.27 -5.91
N GLY A 29 -8.38 6.26 -5.67
CA GLY A 29 -6.93 6.08 -5.75
C GLY A 29 -6.39 5.07 -4.74
N ALA A 30 -6.75 5.19 -3.46
CA ALA A 30 -6.23 4.30 -2.43
C ALA A 30 -6.66 2.83 -2.62
N PRO A 31 -7.95 2.51 -2.84
CA PRO A 31 -8.37 1.13 -3.14
C PRO A 31 -7.69 0.55 -4.38
N LEU A 32 -7.50 1.35 -5.43
CA LEU A 32 -6.85 0.89 -6.66
C LEU A 32 -5.38 0.53 -6.41
N CYS A 33 -4.64 1.35 -5.66
CA CYS A 33 -3.26 1.02 -5.28
C CYS A 33 -3.17 -0.25 -4.44
N PHE A 34 -4.12 -0.49 -3.52
CA PHE A 34 -4.17 -1.75 -2.78
C PHE A 34 -4.42 -2.95 -3.71
N ILE A 35 -5.38 -2.86 -4.63
CA ILE A 35 -5.68 -3.94 -5.59
C ILE A 35 -4.46 -4.25 -6.46
N VAL A 36 -3.81 -3.22 -7.01
CA VAL A 36 -2.59 -3.40 -7.82
C VAL A 36 -1.46 -4.01 -6.98
N GLY A 37 -1.30 -3.60 -5.73
CA GLY A 37 -0.33 -4.20 -4.80
C GLY A 37 -0.60 -5.68 -4.50
N ILE A 38 -1.87 -6.07 -4.30
CA ILE A 38 -2.27 -7.47 -4.11
C ILE A 38 -1.91 -8.29 -5.36
N MET A 39 -2.28 -7.80 -6.54
CA MET A 39 -1.97 -8.47 -7.81
C MET A 39 -0.46 -8.63 -8.00
N ALA A 40 0.32 -7.58 -7.73
CA ALA A 40 1.78 -7.63 -7.82
C ALA A 40 2.37 -8.70 -6.89
N MET A 41 1.89 -8.79 -5.65
CA MET A 41 2.33 -9.79 -4.67
C MET A 41 1.94 -11.23 -5.05
N LEU A 42 0.74 -11.43 -5.61
CA LEU A 42 0.34 -12.74 -6.12
C LEU A 42 1.16 -13.14 -7.35
N LEU A 43 1.46 -12.20 -8.25
CA LEU A 43 2.35 -12.47 -9.39
C LEU A 43 3.77 -12.84 -8.93
N LEU A 44 4.27 -12.21 -7.86
CA LEU A 44 5.55 -12.54 -7.22
C LEU A 44 5.57 -13.97 -6.66
N ALA A 45 4.46 -14.43 -6.07
CA ALA A 45 4.35 -15.78 -5.51
C ALA A 45 4.19 -16.88 -6.57
N MET A 46 3.72 -16.56 -7.78
CA MET A 46 3.41 -17.56 -8.81
C MET A 46 4.46 -17.67 -9.93
N ASN A 47 5.31 -16.66 -10.13
CA ASN A 47 6.22 -16.60 -11.28
C ASN A 47 7.69 -16.47 -10.85
N ASN A 48 8.52 -17.36 -11.36
CA ASN A 48 9.97 -17.34 -11.16
C ASN A 48 10.74 -16.59 -12.26
N ASN A 49 10.04 -15.97 -13.22
CA ASN A 49 10.68 -15.22 -14.28
C ASN A 49 11.25 -13.91 -13.73
N LEU A 50 12.56 -13.71 -13.88
CA LEU A 50 13.29 -12.54 -13.39
C LEU A 50 12.69 -11.21 -13.88
N ALA A 51 12.21 -11.16 -15.13
CA ALA A 51 11.60 -9.96 -15.69
C ALA A 51 10.28 -9.63 -14.97
N THR A 52 9.43 -10.63 -14.75
CA THR A 52 8.16 -10.49 -14.04
C THR A 52 8.37 -10.11 -12.58
N LEU A 53 9.33 -10.76 -11.89
CA LEU A 53 9.69 -10.44 -10.52
C LEU A 53 10.14 -8.98 -10.38
N SER A 54 11.04 -8.53 -11.26
CA SER A 54 11.55 -7.16 -11.25
C SER A 54 10.45 -6.13 -11.49
N ALA A 55 9.58 -6.37 -12.48
CA ALA A 55 8.46 -5.49 -12.79
C ALA A 55 7.44 -5.43 -11.63
N SER A 56 7.06 -6.58 -11.06
CA SER A 56 6.13 -6.64 -9.93
C SER A 56 6.66 -5.92 -8.69
N ILE A 57 7.96 -6.04 -8.38
CA ILE A 57 8.57 -5.32 -7.26
C ILE A 57 8.51 -3.80 -7.47
N ILE A 58 8.80 -3.33 -8.69
CA ILE A 58 8.74 -1.90 -9.01
C ILE A 58 7.30 -1.38 -8.87
N ILE A 59 6.33 -2.10 -9.43
CA ILE A 59 4.91 -1.74 -9.30
C ILE A 59 4.50 -1.71 -7.82
N PHE A 60 4.88 -2.72 -7.05
CA PHE A 60 4.61 -2.77 -5.63
C PHE A 60 5.21 -1.57 -4.87
N PHE A 61 6.45 -1.18 -5.18
CA PHE A 61 7.06 0.01 -4.59
C PHE A 61 6.30 1.27 -4.94
N VAL A 62 5.96 1.49 -6.21
CA VAL A 62 5.17 2.65 -6.63
C VAL A 62 3.84 2.72 -5.87
N CYS A 63 3.10 1.61 -5.79
CA CYS A 63 1.84 1.56 -5.04
C CYS A 63 2.04 1.81 -3.54
N GLY A 64 3.09 1.25 -2.95
CA GLY A 64 3.43 1.45 -1.54
C GLY A 64 3.79 2.90 -1.21
N THR A 65 4.65 3.53 -2.02
CA THR A 65 5.00 4.95 -1.90
C THR A 65 3.75 5.81 -1.98
N THR A 66 2.95 5.58 -3.02
CA THR A 66 1.72 6.34 -3.28
C THR A 66 0.71 6.21 -2.14
N LEU A 67 0.51 5.01 -1.59
CA LEU A 67 -0.37 4.80 -0.44
C LEU A 67 0.16 5.53 0.80
N THR A 68 1.46 5.48 1.03
CA THR A 68 2.10 6.12 2.20
C THR A 68 1.97 7.64 2.13
N THR A 69 2.20 8.25 0.96
CA THR A 69 2.08 9.71 0.79
C THR A 69 0.64 10.15 1.00
N VAL A 70 -0.30 9.52 0.29
CA VAL A 70 -1.70 9.91 0.29
C VAL A 70 -2.36 9.71 1.65
N ILE A 71 -2.10 8.59 2.34
CA ILE A 71 -2.65 8.34 3.68
C ILE A 71 -2.02 9.30 4.70
N SER A 72 -0.72 9.59 4.58
CA SER A 72 -0.06 10.56 5.47
C SER A 72 -0.58 11.98 5.27
N ALA A 73 -0.85 12.39 4.03
CA ALA A 73 -1.42 13.68 3.69
C ALA A 73 -2.84 13.82 4.25
N GLU A 74 -3.69 12.82 4.06
CA GLU A 74 -5.04 12.80 4.64
C GLU A 74 -5.01 12.82 6.17
N ALA A 75 -4.11 12.04 6.80
CA ALA A 75 -3.97 12.02 8.25
C ALA A 75 -3.49 13.38 8.79
N SER A 76 -2.63 14.08 8.05
CA SER A 76 -2.18 15.45 8.36
C SER A 76 -3.33 16.45 8.26
N HIS A 77 -4.14 16.38 7.20
CA HIS A 77 -5.33 17.24 7.03
C HIS A 77 -6.37 17.06 8.14
N ARG A 78 -6.52 15.84 8.68
CA ARG A 78 -7.44 15.57 9.81
C ARG A 78 -6.90 16.00 11.18
N GLY A 79 -5.68 16.52 11.24
CA GLY A 79 -5.08 17.11 12.41
C GLY A 79 -4.00 16.25 13.09
N SER A 80 -3.20 16.90 13.93
CA SER A 80 -1.99 16.33 14.53
C SER A 80 -2.21 15.06 15.33
N ARG A 81 -3.35 14.92 16.02
CA ARG A 81 -3.68 13.71 16.80
C ARG A 81 -3.91 12.48 15.90
N VAL A 82 -4.53 12.67 14.74
CA VAL A 82 -4.78 11.59 13.78
C VAL A 82 -3.47 11.19 13.12
N PHE A 83 -2.66 12.17 12.71
CA PHE A 83 -1.32 11.94 12.18
C PHE A 83 -0.42 11.17 13.15
N ALA A 84 -0.41 11.53 14.44
CA ALA A 84 0.39 10.82 15.44
C ALA A 84 -0.01 9.34 15.55
N ARG A 85 -1.31 9.03 15.50
CA ARG A 85 -1.79 7.63 15.50
C ARG A 85 -1.39 6.88 14.22
N TYR A 86 -1.47 7.54 13.07
CA TYR A 86 -0.99 6.99 11.80
C TYR A 86 0.50 6.66 11.88
N ALA A 87 1.32 7.61 12.36
CA ALA A 87 2.76 7.41 12.50
C ALA A 87 3.09 6.21 13.40
N THR A 88 2.42 6.09 14.57
CA THR A 88 2.60 4.92 15.45
C THR A 88 2.21 3.60 14.76
N ALA A 89 1.12 3.59 14.00
CA ALA A 89 0.70 2.39 13.27
C ALA A 89 1.68 2.03 12.12
N ALA A 90 2.21 3.03 11.43
CA ALA A 90 3.21 2.86 10.39
C ALA A 90 4.53 2.31 10.96
N ASP A 91 5.00 2.86 12.08
CA ASP A 91 6.19 2.37 12.79
C ASP A 91 6.02 0.93 13.26
N LEU A 92 4.83 0.60 13.77
CA LEU A 92 4.48 -0.77 14.14
C LEU A 92 4.55 -1.71 12.93
N GLY A 93 4.01 -1.30 11.78
CA GLY A 93 4.12 -2.06 10.54
C GLY A 93 5.57 -2.26 10.08
N ALA A 94 6.39 -1.21 10.18
CA ALA A 94 7.81 -1.27 9.82
C ALA A 94 8.62 -2.19 10.76
N LEU A 95 8.23 -2.31 12.03
CA LEU A 95 8.82 -3.25 12.98
C LEU A 95 8.41 -4.69 12.70
N PHE A 96 7.10 -4.95 12.55
CA PHE A 96 6.58 -6.31 12.40
C PHE A 96 6.82 -6.90 11.01
N GLY A 97 6.88 -6.07 9.95
CA GLY A 97 7.05 -6.53 8.58
C GLY A 97 8.29 -7.41 8.37
N PRO A 98 9.51 -6.95 8.71
CA PRO A 98 10.72 -7.75 8.61
C PRO A 98 10.71 -8.98 9.52
N VAL A 99 10.16 -8.86 10.74
CA VAL A 99 10.09 -9.98 11.69
C VAL A 99 9.23 -11.10 11.12
N ILE A 100 8.04 -10.78 10.58
CA ILE A 100 7.14 -11.76 9.96
C ILE A 100 7.78 -12.33 8.70
N GLY A 101 8.31 -11.47 7.82
CA GLY A 101 8.91 -11.89 6.55
C GLY A 101 10.11 -12.83 6.74
N TRP A 102 11.02 -12.48 7.65
CA TRP A 102 12.20 -13.29 7.94
C TRP A 102 11.84 -14.59 8.66
N SER A 103 10.93 -14.53 9.64
CA SER A 103 10.50 -15.74 10.36
C SER A 103 9.88 -16.77 9.43
N VAL A 104 9.05 -16.33 8.47
CA VAL A 104 8.44 -17.22 7.49
C VAL A 104 9.49 -17.85 6.57
N TYR A 105 10.45 -17.05 6.11
CA TYR A 105 11.55 -17.55 5.28
C TYR A 105 12.39 -18.59 6.02
N GLU A 106 12.83 -18.28 7.24
CA GLU A 106 13.76 -19.11 8.02
C GLU A 106 13.10 -20.39 8.57
N PHE A 107 11.89 -20.28 9.15
CA PHE A 107 11.26 -21.41 9.84
C PHE A 107 10.48 -22.34 8.92
N LEU A 108 9.87 -21.81 7.84
CA LEU A 108 9.03 -22.61 6.95
C LEU A 108 9.74 -22.99 5.65
N ASN A 109 10.84 -22.32 5.30
CA ASN A 109 11.61 -22.59 4.07
C ASN A 109 10.77 -22.45 2.77
N VAL A 110 9.66 -21.70 2.83
CA VAL A 110 8.76 -21.41 1.71
C VAL A 110 8.78 -19.90 1.44
N PRO A 111 9.61 -19.41 0.50
CA PRO A 111 9.76 -17.97 0.25
C PRO A 111 8.46 -17.33 -0.28
N ASP A 112 7.64 -18.08 -1.02
CA ASP A 112 6.39 -17.59 -1.60
C ASP A 112 5.36 -17.20 -0.53
N LEU A 113 5.45 -17.80 0.66
CA LEU A 113 4.51 -17.59 1.75
C LEU A 113 4.62 -16.17 2.30
N ALA A 114 5.80 -15.55 2.24
CA ALA A 114 5.98 -14.14 2.61
C ALA A 114 5.19 -13.20 1.69
N PHE A 115 5.15 -13.48 0.39
CA PHE A 115 4.39 -12.69 -0.59
C PHE A 115 2.88 -12.90 -0.42
N ILE A 116 2.44 -14.14 -0.14
CA ILE A 116 1.03 -14.46 0.13
C ILE A 116 0.55 -13.74 1.40
N LEU A 117 1.36 -13.74 2.47
CA LEU A 117 1.05 -12.99 3.70
C LEU A 117 0.98 -11.48 3.44
N GLY A 118 1.90 -10.95 2.62
CA GLY A 118 1.85 -9.56 2.18
C GLY A 118 0.56 -9.22 1.43
N ALA A 119 0.12 -10.09 0.51
CA ALA A 119 -1.14 -9.94 -0.21
C ALA A 119 -2.35 -9.98 0.74
N LEU A 120 -2.33 -10.83 1.76
CA LEU A 120 -3.39 -10.91 2.77
C LEU A 120 -3.46 -9.62 3.61
N LEU A 121 -2.32 -9.08 4.05
CA LEU A 121 -2.27 -7.80 4.76
C LEU A 121 -2.76 -6.64 3.89
N TYR A 122 -2.37 -6.61 2.61
CA TYR A 122 -2.88 -5.62 1.65
C TYR A 122 -4.39 -5.75 1.42
N THR A 123 -4.93 -6.97 1.47
CA THR A 123 -6.39 -7.21 1.36
C THR A 123 -7.12 -6.64 2.57
N ILE A 124 -6.57 -6.80 3.78
CA ILE A 124 -7.12 -6.16 4.99
C ILE A 124 -7.06 -4.63 4.85
N GLY A 125 -5.94 -4.09 4.34
CA GLY A 125 -5.79 -2.67 4.04
C GLY A 125 -6.82 -2.15 3.03
N LEU A 126 -7.08 -2.92 1.96
CA LEU A 126 -8.12 -2.62 0.97
C LEU A 126 -9.50 -2.53 1.62
N LEU A 127 -9.87 -3.53 2.42
CA LEU A 127 -11.16 -3.54 3.12
C LEU A 127 -11.29 -2.33 4.06
N ALA A 128 -10.23 -2.02 4.82
CA ALA A 128 -10.19 -0.85 5.68
C ALA A 128 -10.35 0.45 4.89
N ALA A 129 -9.66 0.60 3.75
CA ALA A 129 -9.78 1.77 2.87
C ALA A 129 -11.18 1.91 2.27
N LEU A 130 -11.79 0.80 1.84
CA LEU A 130 -13.17 0.78 1.33
C LEU A 130 -14.20 1.13 2.40
N ILE A 131 -13.93 0.88 3.68
CA ILE A 131 -14.80 1.29 4.80
C ILE A 131 -14.55 2.76 5.16
N ALA A 132 -13.29 3.17 5.25
CA ALA A 132 -12.90 4.51 5.71
C ALA A 132 -13.18 5.62 4.68
N PHE A 133 -13.10 5.30 3.38
CA PHE A 133 -13.26 6.28 2.29
C PHE A 133 -14.54 6.07 1.48
N ARG A 134 -15.59 5.45 2.06
CA ARG A 134 -16.90 5.39 1.39
C ARG A 134 -17.37 6.80 1.05
N ARG A 135 -17.75 7.03 -0.22
CA ARG A 135 -18.48 8.24 -0.60
C ARG A 135 -19.77 8.28 0.25
N PRO A 136 -20.15 9.45 0.81
CA PRO A 136 -21.51 9.67 1.27
C PRO A 136 -22.45 9.36 0.10
N SER A 137 -23.33 8.37 0.24
CA SER A 137 -24.34 8.08 -0.76
C SER A 137 -25.25 9.31 -0.89
N THR A 138 -25.38 9.83 -2.11
CA THR A 138 -26.24 10.96 -2.50
C THR A 138 -27.74 10.63 -2.42
N LEU A 139 -28.17 9.76 -1.50
CA LEU A 139 -29.56 9.35 -1.32
C LEU A 139 -30.31 10.12 -0.21
N GLY A 140 -29.68 11.11 0.41
CA GLY A 140 -30.30 11.95 1.45
C GLY A 140 -30.79 13.32 0.99
N ALA A 141 -30.48 13.78 -0.23
CA ALA A 141 -30.73 15.17 -0.65
C ALA A 141 -32.10 15.41 -1.31
N HIS A 142 -33.09 14.56 -1.05
CA HIS A 142 -34.45 14.73 -1.59
C HIS A 142 -35.57 14.60 -0.55
N LYS A 143 -35.23 14.73 0.73
CA LYS A 143 -36.21 14.92 1.81
C LYS A 143 -35.74 16.06 2.70
N GLU A 144 -36.12 17.28 2.32
CA GLU A 144 -36.67 18.32 3.19
C GLU A 144 -37.06 19.53 2.33
#